data_AF-A0A9X3CYU3-F1
#
_entry.id   AF-A0A9X3CYU3-F1
#
_cell.length_a   1.000
_cell.length_b   1.000
_cell.length_c   1.000
_cell.angle_alpha   90.00
_cell.angle_beta   90.00
_cell.angle_gamma   90.00
#
_symmetry.space_group_name_H-M   'P 1'
#
loop_
_entity.id
_entity.type
_entity.pdbx_description
1 polymer ?
#
loop_
_entity_poly.entity_id
_entity_poly.type
_entity_poly.pdbx_seq_one_letter_code
_entity_poly.pdbx_strand_id
1 'polypeptide(L)'
;MKTNFLLPMIAMIFAIGMSFATDSVLIDPNQDYVRLDDGSFMPLGKEIDCGIGDSTCEVELPNGEIRPVYDASDPNTPKVGDGEVNQL
;
A
#
# COMPACT_ATOMS: atom_id res chain seq x y z
N MET A 1 -14.30 -36.56 33.87
CA MET A 1 -14.03 -36.01 32.52
C MET A 1 -14.52 -34.57 32.48
N LYS A 2 -13.63 -33.58 32.56
CA LYS A 2 -14.05 -32.16 32.67
C LYS A 2 -13.03 -31.23 32.02
N THR A 3 -12.63 -31.54 30.78
CA THR A 3 -11.71 -30.72 29.97
C THR A 3 -12.04 -30.77 28.46
N ASN A 4 -13.21 -31.30 28.07
CA ASN A 4 -13.54 -31.54 26.67
C ASN A 4 -14.23 -30.36 25.96
N PHE A 5 -14.46 -29.24 26.65
CA PHE A 5 -15.18 -28.08 26.09
C PHE A 5 -14.29 -26.83 25.89
N LEU A 6 -13.14 -26.76 26.56
CA LEU A 6 -12.23 -25.61 26.45
C LEU A 6 -11.39 -25.65 25.18
N LEU A 7 -10.94 -26.83 24.77
CA LEU A 7 -10.18 -27.05 23.54
C LEU A 7 -10.88 -26.54 22.27
N PRO A 8 -12.15 -26.87 21.99
CA PRO A 8 -12.82 -26.38 20.77
C PRO A 8 -13.05 -24.85 20.80
N MET A 9 -13.27 -24.26 21.97
CA MET A 9 -13.49 -22.82 22.08
C MET A 9 -12.20 -22.02 21.86
N ILE A 10 -11.08 -22.50 22.40
CA ILE A 10 -9.76 -21.91 22.20
C ILE A 10 -9.34 -22.03 20.73
N ALA A 11 -9.59 -23.18 20.09
CA ALA A 11 -9.30 -23.38 18.67
C ALA A 11 -10.08 -22.42 17.75
N MET A 12 -11.34 -22.12 18.09
CA MET A 12 -12.15 -21.14 17.35
C MET A 12 -11.58 -19.72 17.45
N ILE A 13 -11.11 -19.31 18.63
CA ILE A 13 -10.50 -17.99 18.85
C ILE A 13 -9.18 -17.87 18.06
N PHE A 14 -8.34 -18.91 18.07
CA PHE A 14 -7.11 -18.93 17.29
C PHE A 14 -7.36 -18.90 15.77
N ALA A 15 -8.38 -19.62 15.28
CA ALA A 15 -8.74 -19.61 13.86
C ALA A 15 -9.24 -18.24 13.39
N ILE A 16 -10.05 -17.55 14.20
CA ILE A 16 -10.53 -16.20 13.88
C ILE A 16 -9.39 -15.18 13.98
N GLY A 17 -8.53 -15.28 14.99
CA GLY A 17 -7.38 -14.38 15.17
C GLY A 17 -6.36 -14.44 14.03
N MET A 18 -6.12 -15.62 13.45
CA MET A 18 -5.24 -15.78 12.29
C MET A 18 -5.84 -15.24 10.98
N SER A 19 -7.15 -14.98 10.93
CA SER A 19 -7.82 -14.45 9.72
C SER A 19 -7.49 -12.98 9.44
N PHE A 20 -6.95 -12.25 10.41
CA PHE A 20 -6.56 -10.83 10.28
C PHE A 20 -5.04 -10.61 10.29
N ALA A 21 -4.23 -11.68 10.32
CA ALA A 21 -2.78 -11.59 10.43
C ALA A 21 -2.05 -11.35 9.09
N THR A 22 -2.78 -11.16 7.98
CA THR A 22 -2.22 -11.03 6.64
C THR A 22 -2.36 -9.63 6.05
N ASP A 23 -2.39 -8.58 6.86
CA ASP A 23 -2.25 -7.24 6.33
C ASP A 23 -0.76 -6.99 6.04
N SER A 24 -0.41 -7.16 4.78
CA SER A 24 0.97 -7.08 4.32
C SER A 24 1.33 -5.61 4.29
N VAL A 25 2.12 -5.15 5.26
CA VAL A 25 2.73 -3.82 5.26
C VAL A 25 3.71 -3.75 4.09
N LEU A 26 3.18 -3.56 2.89
CA LEU A 26 3.96 -3.36 1.67
C LEU A 26 4.34 -1.89 1.52
N ILE A 27 3.67 -0.98 2.23
CA ILE A 27 3.88 0.47 2.18
C ILE A 27 5.28 0.82 2.72
N ASP A 28 6.08 1.53 1.93
CA ASP A 28 7.34 2.16 2.36
C ASP A 28 7.03 3.57 2.88
N PRO A 29 7.21 3.87 4.18
CA PRO A 29 6.87 5.16 4.74
C PRO A 29 7.87 6.27 4.40
N ASN A 30 8.97 5.98 3.69
CA ASN A 30 10.04 6.94 3.44
C ASN A 30 10.12 7.42 1.99
N GLN A 31 9.52 6.69 1.05
CA GLN A 31 9.60 7.01 -0.37
C GLN A 31 8.45 6.40 -1.14
N ASP A 32 8.05 7.13 -2.18
CA ASP A 32 7.11 6.65 -3.17
C ASP A 32 7.80 6.17 -4.45
N TYR A 33 7.02 5.50 -5.29
CA TYR A 33 7.47 4.92 -6.54
C TYR A 33 6.57 5.30 -7.71
N VAL A 34 7.15 5.32 -8.91
CA VAL A 34 6.39 5.31 -10.16
C VAL A 34 6.67 4.03 -10.92
N ARG A 35 5.65 3.46 -11.54
CA ARG A 35 5.82 2.29 -12.41
C ARG A 35 6.26 2.75 -13.80
N LEU A 36 7.32 2.15 -14.34
CA LEU A 36 7.82 2.40 -15.70
C LEU A 36 7.15 1.46 -16.72
N ASP A 37 7.31 1.76 -18.00
CA ASP A 37 6.67 1.00 -19.09
C ASP A 37 7.17 -0.44 -19.21
N ASP A 38 8.39 -0.72 -18.75
CA ASP A 38 8.95 -2.07 -18.65
C ASP A 38 8.40 -2.86 -17.45
N GLY A 39 7.55 -2.23 -16.62
CA GLY A 39 6.95 -2.81 -15.43
C GLY A 39 7.80 -2.69 -14.17
N SER A 40 9.01 -2.12 -14.25
CA SER A 40 9.84 -1.83 -13.07
C SER A 40 9.31 -0.62 -12.29
N PHE A 41 9.71 -0.50 -11.03
CA PHE A 41 9.38 0.63 -10.17
C PHE A 41 10.60 1.50 -9.95
N MET A 42 10.47 2.79 -10.23
CA MET A 42 11.50 3.80 -9.97
C MET A 42 11.19 4.52 -8.65
N PRO A 43 12.11 4.53 -7.67
CA PRO A 43 11.93 5.29 -6.45
C PRO A 43 12.04 6.80 -6.73
N LEU A 44 11.16 7.58 -6.11
CA LEU A 44 11.16 9.04 -6.18
C LEU A 44 12.12 9.69 -5.17
N GLY A 45 12.61 8.92 -4.20
CA GLY A 45 13.57 9.37 -3.17
C GLY A 45 12.96 10.22 -2.06
N LYS A 46 11.63 10.41 -2.07
CA LYS A 46 10.85 11.08 -1.02
C LYS A 46 9.41 10.56 -1.04
N GLU A 47 8.73 10.72 0.08
CA GLU A 47 7.27 10.60 0.19
C GLU A 47 6.62 11.83 -0.47
N ILE A 48 5.62 11.62 -1.32
CA ILE A 48 4.84 12.68 -1.96
C ILE A 48 3.57 12.92 -1.15
N ASP A 49 3.40 14.15 -0.67
CA ASP A 49 2.13 14.56 -0.05
C ASP A 49 1.13 14.89 -1.16
N CYS A 50 0.19 13.98 -1.40
CA CYS A 50 -0.86 14.12 -2.40
C CYS A 50 -2.17 14.68 -1.82
N GLY A 51 -2.14 15.21 -0.59
CA GLY A 51 -3.33 15.66 0.11
C GLY A 51 -4.25 14.51 0.54
N ILE A 52 -5.51 14.85 0.86
CA ILE A 52 -6.52 13.89 1.32
C ILE A 52 -7.61 13.78 0.26
N GLY A 53 -7.78 12.59 -0.29
CA GLY A 53 -8.85 12.27 -1.23
C GLY A 53 -8.78 10.81 -1.68
N ASP A 54 -9.71 10.45 -2.56
CA ASP A 54 -9.84 9.09 -3.12
C ASP A 54 -9.40 9.02 -4.60
N SER A 55 -8.87 10.12 -5.14
CA SER A 55 -8.36 10.18 -6.51
C SER A 55 -6.97 9.57 -6.60
N THR A 56 -6.54 9.14 -7.78
CA THR A 56 -5.16 8.67 -7.98
C THR A 56 -4.18 9.83 -7.78
N CYS A 57 -3.13 9.61 -6.98
CA CYS A 57 -2.04 10.57 -6.92
C CYS A 57 -1.16 10.45 -8.16
N GLU A 58 -0.91 11.59 -8.81
CA GLU A 58 -0.08 11.67 -10.01
C GLU A 58 1.06 12.66 -9.80
N VAL A 59 2.21 12.38 -10.42
CA VAL A 59 3.39 13.25 -10.43
C VAL A 59 3.86 13.51 -11.85
N GLU A 60 4.33 14.73 -12.11
CA GLU A 60 5.03 15.11 -13.33
C GLU A 60 6.53 14.88 -13.16
N LEU A 61 7.08 13.92 -13.90
CA LEU A 61 8.51 13.60 -13.93
C LEU A 61 9.30 14.70 -14.66
N PRO A 62 10.63 14.80 -14.46
CA PRO A 62 11.47 15.81 -15.14
C PRO A 62 11.46 15.76 -16.68
N ASN A 63 11.01 14.65 -17.26
CA ASN A 63 10.81 14.48 -18.71
C ASN A 63 9.45 15.01 -19.20
N GLY A 64 8.60 15.56 -18.30
CA GLY A 64 7.25 16.03 -18.57
C GLY A 64 6.18 14.93 -18.60
N GLU A 65 6.52 13.71 -18.21
CA GLU A 65 5.58 12.59 -18.17
C GLU A 65 4.82 12.56 -16.85
N ILE A 66 3.49 12.44 -16.93
CA ILE A 66 2.62 12.30 -15.75
C ILE A 66 2.47 10.80 -15.45
N ARG A 67 2.77 10.39 -14.22
CA ARG A 67 2.67 9.00 -13.78
C ARG A 67 1.94 8.85 -12.45
N PRO A 68 1.17 7.77 -12.27
CA PRO A 68 0.59 7.44 -10.98
C PRO A 68 1.68 7.05 -9.98
N VAL A 69 1.45 7.44 -8.74
CA VAL A 69 2.34 7.19 -7.60
C VAL A 69 1.91 5.93 -6.84
N TYR A 70 2.87 5.20 -6.29
CA TYR A 70 2.64 4.00 -5.50
C TYR A 70 3.39 4.09 -4.16
N ASP A 71 2.73 3.67 -3.09
CA ASP A 71 3.27 3.59 -1.72
C ASP A 71 4.33 2.47 -1.57
N ALA A 72 4.48 1.60 -2.58
CA ALA A 72 5.45 0.52 -2.61
C ALA A 72 5.86 0.19 -4.04
N SER A 73 6.91 -0.61 -4.18
CA SER A 73 7.30 -1.23 -5.46
C SER A 73 6.38 -2.40 -5.87
N ASP A 74 5.07 -2.20 -5.72
CA ASP A 74 4.02 -3.18 -5.99
C ASP A 74 2.81 -2.51 -6.69
N PRO A 75 2.22 -3.13 -7.73
CA PRO A 75 1.10 -2.52 -8.45
C PRO A 75 -0.21 -2.49 -7.67
N ASN A 76 -0.32 -3.18 -6.53
CA ASN A 76 -1.53 -3.22 -5.69
C ASN A 76 -1.50 -2.19 -4.55
N THR A 77 -0.47 -1.35 -4.49
CA THR A 77 -0.35 -0.25 -3.51
C THR A 77 -0.36 1.12 -4.20
N PRO A 78 -1.38 1.46 -5.01
CA PRO A 78 -1.48 2.79 -5.60
C PRO A 78 -1.73 3.82 -4.50
N LYS A 79 -1.08 4.97 -4.61
CA LYS A 79 -1.27 6.08 -3.69
C LYS A 79 -2.48 6.91 -4.11
N VAL A 80 -3.32 7.27 -3.13
CA VAL A 80 -4.49 8.13 -3.34
C VAL A 80 -4.23 9.54 -2.83
N GLY A 81 -4.97 10.51 -3.36
CA GLY A 81 -4.85 11.92 -3.05
C GLY A 81 -6.04 12.73 -3.52
N ASP A 82 -5.87 14.05 -3.57
CA ASP A 82 -6.89 15.01 -3.98
C ASP A 82 -7.14 15.06 -5.51
N GLY A 83 -6.23 14.50 -6.30
CA GLY A 83 -6.30 14.45 -7.76
C GLY A 83 -5.54 15.59 -8.45
N GLU A 84 -4.74 16.36 -7.71
CA GLU A 84 -3.78 17.30 -8.30
C GLU A 84 -2.51 16.57 -8.77
N VAL A 85 -1.90 17.09 -9.84
CA VAL A 85 -0.62 16.59 -10.35
C VAL A 85 0.52 17.30 -9.62
N ASN A 86 1.32 16.52 -8.90
CA ASN A 86 2.44 17.02 -8.10
C ASN A 86 3.71 17.13 -8.95
N GLN A 87 4.49 18.21 -8.79
CA GLN A 87 5.78 18.34 -9.47
C GLN A 87 6.92 17.75 -8.64
N LEU A 88 7.79 16.97 -9.29
CA LEU A 88 8.84 16.19 -8.64
C LEU A 88 10.12 16.99 -8.34
#